data_AF-A0A4Y5P6Y2-F1
#
_entry.id   AF-A0A4Y5P6Y2-F1
#
_cell.length_a   1.000
_cell.length_b   1.000
_cell.length_c   1.000
_cell.angle_alpha   90.00
_cell.angle_beta   90.00
_cell.angle_gamma   90.00
#
_symmetry.space_group_name_H-M   'P 1'
#
loop_
_entity.id
_entity.type
_entity.pdbx_description
1 polymer ?
#
loop_
_entity_poly.entity_id
_entity_poly.type
_entity_poly.pdbx_seq_one_letter_code
_entity_poly.pdbx_strand_id
1 'polypeptide(L)' 'MKIRASVRKICENRRLIRRRRRIMIVCSNPKHRQRQGQKKYIKLNPEYTIIKLYIYIYYAKIYEKN' A
#
# COMPACT_ATOMS: atom_id res chain seq x y z
N MET A 1 5.26 -7.38 3.81
CA MET A 1 6.48 -6.53 3.77
C MET A 1 6.04 -5.09 3.59
N LYS A 2 6.42 -4.18 4.49
CA LYS A 2 5.99 -2.77 4.47
C LYS A 2 7.03 -1.92 3.71
N ILE A 3 6.60 -1.13 2.73
CA ILE A 3 7.46 -0.20 2.01
C ILE A 3 7.43 1.14 2.75
N ARG A 4 8.60 1.65 3.15
CA ARG A 4 8.77 2.92 3.87
C ARG A 4 9.98 3.66 3.31
N ALA A 5 9.94 4.99 3.36
CA ALA A 5 11.06 5.81 2.90
C ALA A 5 12.34 5.54 3.73
N SER A 6 12.18 5.36 5.05
CA SER A 6 13.23 4.94 5.96
C SER A 6 12.94 3.54 6.53
N VAL A 7 14.00 2.77 6.76
CA VAL A 7 13.92 1.44 7.39
C VAL A 7 14.63 1.48 8.73
N ARG A 8 13.94 1.02 9.80
CA ARG A 8 14.48 0.96 11.17
C ARG A 8 14.27 -0.42 11.76
N LYS A 9 15.23 -0.90 12.55
CA LYS A 9 15.09 -2.15 13.32
C LYS A 9 14.03 -1.95 14.40
N ILE A 10 13.08 -2.88 14.51
CA ILE A 10 11.98 -2.87 15.50
C ILE A 10 12.18 -3.96 16.56
N CYS A 11 13.00 -4.98 16.27
CA CYS A 11 13.31 -6.08 17.19
C CYS A 11 14.78 -6.46 17.04
N GLU A 12 15.36 -7.06 18.07
CA GLU A 12 16.78 -7.49 18.13
C GLU A 12 17.12 -8.53 17.07
N ASN A 13 16.23 -9.52 16.84
CA ASN A 13 16.45 -10.63 15.90
C ASN A 13 16.35 -10.25 14.40
N ARG A 14 16.36 -8.95 14.08
CA ARG A 14 16.20 -8.46 12.70
C ARG A 14 17.53 -8.11 12.08
N ARG A 15 17.72 -8.56 10.85
CA ARG A 15 18.91 -8.22 10.06
C ARG A 15 18.56 -7.18 9.00
N LEU A 16 19.39 -6.15 8.92
CA LEU A 16 19.40 -5.21 7.80
C LEU A 16 20.19 -5.87 6.67
N ILE A 17 19.58 -6.05 5.50
CA ILE A 17 20.22 -6.65 4.35
C ILE A 17 20.12 -5.73 3.14
N ARG A 18 21.13 -5.75 2.28
CA ARG A 18 21.14 -5.08 0.99
C ARG A 18 21.04 -6.12 -0.11
N ARG A 19 19.93 -6.15 -0.84
CA ARG A 19 19.70 -7.08 -1.97
C ARG A 19 19.16 -6.30 -3.15
N ARG A 20 19.64 -6.59 -4.37
CA ARG A 20 19.21 -5.91 -5.61
C ARG A 20 19.24 -4.38 -5.48
N ARG A 21 20.35 -3.85 -4.94
CA ARG A 21 20.57 -2.41 -4.66
C ARG A 21 19.52 -1.75 -3.74
N ARG A 22 18.70 -2.52 -3.02
CA ARG A 22 17.70 -2.02 -2.07
C ARG A 22 18.01 -2.49 -0.66
N ILE A 23 17.79 -1.61 0.32
CA ILE A 23 17.90 -1.94 1.74
C ILE A 23 16.56 -2.49 2.22
N MET A 24 16.59 -3.62 2.93
CA MET A 24 15.40 -4.23 3.53
C MET A 24 15.71 -4.89 4.86
N ILE A 25 14.67 -5.06 5.68
CA ILE A 25 14.74 -5.71 6.99
C ILE A 25 14.05 -7.05 6.89
N VAL A 26 14.80 -8.12 7.16
CA VAL A 26 14.31 -9.50 7.25
C VAL A 26 14.12 -9.91 8.70
N CYS A 27 13.11 -10.75 8.90
CA CYS A 27 12.75 -11.33 10.19
C CYS A 27 11.79 -12.49 9.96
N SER A 28 11.83 -13.42 10.90
CA SER A 28 10.89 -14.53 11.05
C SER A 28 9.45 -14.00 11.10
N ASN A 29 9.17 -12.98 11.93
CA ASN A 29 7.85 -12.37 11.99
C ASN A 29 7.56 -11.46 10.78
N PRO A 30 6.54 -11.76 9.95
CA PRO A 30 6.20 -11.04 8.72
C PRO A 30 5.77 -9.58 8.94
N LYS A 31 5.15 -9.25 10.08
CA LYS A 31 4.56 -7.92 10.37
C LYS A 31 5.58 -6.79 10.34
N HIS A 32 6.84 -7.16 10.50
CA HIS A 32 7.93 -6.25 10.73
C HIS A 32 8.99 -6.29 9.61
N ARG A 33 8.76 -7.08 8.55
CA ARG A 33 9.58 -7.03 7.32
C ARG A 33 9.37 -5.68 6.63
N GLN A 34 10.45 -4.96 6.34
CA GLN A 34 10.40 -3.62 5.73
C GLN A 34 11.30 -3.53 4.50
N ARG A 35 10.95 -2.67 3.54
CA ARG A 35 11.76 -2.35 2.36
C ARG A 35 11.86 -0.85 2.18
N GLN A 36 13.06 -0.36 1.91
CA GLN A 36 13.26 1.05 1.58
C GLN A 36 12.62 1.35 0.21
N GLY A 37 11.79 2.38 0.18
CA GLY A 37 11.15 2.86 -1.03
C GLY A 37 9.93 3.73 -0.73
N GLN A 38 9.45 4.42 -1.74
CA GLN A 38 8.20 5.18 -1.67
C GLN A 38 7.03 4.27 -2.01
N LYS A 39 5.89 4.43 -1.32
CA LYS A 39 4.63 3.88 -1.79
C LYS A 39 4.29 4.61 -3.09
N LYS A 40 4.39 3.93 -4.23
CA LYS A 40 3.68 4.38 -5.43
C LYS A 40 2.21 4.12 -5.16
N TYR A 41 1.44 5.17 -4.92
CA TYR A 41 -0.01 5.06 -5.05
C TYR A 41 -0.25 4.75 -6.52
N ILE A 42 -0.94 3.64 -6.80
CA ILE A 42 -1.52 3.42 -8.12
C ILE A 42 -2.48 4.61 -8.28
N LYS A 43 -2.16 5.56 -9.16
CA LYS A 43 -3.16 6.51 -9.62
C LYS A 43 -4.17 5.62 -10.34
N LEU A 44 -5.28 5.30 -9.69
CA LEU A 44 -6.44 4.77 -10.39
C LEU A 44 -6.68 5.74 -11.55
N ASN A 45 -6.82 5.23 -12.77
CA ASN A 45 -7.10 6.08 -13.92
C ASN A 45 -8.27 7.01 -13.55
N PRO A 46 -8.14 8.33 -13.74
CA PRO A 46 -9.16 9.29 -13.30
C PRO A 46 -10.54 8.94 -13.85
N GLU A 47 -10.60 8.40 -15.07
CA GLU A 47 -11.82 7.87 -15.71
C GLU A 47 -12.53 6.79 -14.86
N TYR A 48 -11.78 5.83 -14.31
CA TYR A 48 -12.34 4.76 -13.49
C TYR A 48 -12.95 5.29 -12.18
N THR A 49 -12.40 6.40 -11.67
CA THR A 49 -12.91 7.07 -10.46
C THR A 49 -14.23 7.79 -10.74
N ILE A 50 -14.32 8.48 -11.89
CA ILE A 50 -15.52 9.20 -12.33
C ILE A 50 -16.66 8.20 -12.61
N ILE A 51 -16.39 7.14 -13.36
CA ILE A 51 -17.38 6.09 -13.67
C ILE A 51 -17.90 5.44 -12.39
N LYS A 52 -17.01 5.13 -11.43
CA LYS A 52 -17.40 4.54 -10.15
C LYS A 52 -18.28 5.49 -9.31
N LEU A 53 -17.99 6.79 -9.32
CA LEU A 53 -18.82 7.80 -8.66
C LEU A 53 -20.21 7.91 -9.32
N TYR A 54 -20.24 7.95 -10.65
CA TYR A 54 -21.48 8.05 -11.43
C TYR A 54 -22.40 6.86 -11.19
N ILE A 55 -21.85 5.64 -11.24
CA ILE A 55 -22.58 4.40 -10.94
C ILE A 55 -23.11 4.43 -9.50
N TYR A 56 -22.30 4.84 -8.52
CA TYR A 56 -22.73 4.93 -7.12
C TYR A 56 -23.88 5.92 -6.93
N ILE A 57 -23.78 7.10 -7.53
CA ILE A 57 -24.84 8.13 -7.48
C ILE A 57 -26.12 7.62 -8.17
N TYR A 58 -25.99 6.94 -9.31
CA TYR A 58 -27.12 6.36 -10.03
C TYR A 58 -27.85 5.32 -9.17
N TYR A 59 -27.13 4.36 -8.59
CA TYR A 59 -27.73 3.38 -7.69
C TYR A 59 -28.31 4.03 -6.44
N ALA A 60 -27.63 4.99 -5.81
CA ALA A 60 -28.16 5.72 -4.65
C ALA A 60 -29.51 6.39 -4.97
N LYS A 61 -29.62 7.05 -6.14
CA LYS A 61 -30.88 7.64 -6.61
C LYS A 61 -31.98 6.61 -6.88
N ILE A 62 -31.64 5.39 -7.27
CA ILE A 62 -32.61 4.30 -7.44
C ILE A 62 -33.11 3.82 -6.09
N TYR A 63 -32.21 3.63 -5.13
CA TYR A 63 -32.57 3.13 -3.80
C TYR A 63 -33.31 4.15 -2.93
N GLU A 64 -33.11 5.46 -3.12
CA GLU A 64 -33.90 6.51 -2.45
C GLU A 64 -35.31 6.68 -3.04
N LYS A 65 -35.58 6.12 -4.23
CA LYS A 65 -36.89 6.20 -4.91
C LYS A 65 -37.79 4.99 -4.67
N ASN A 66 -37.34 4.00 -3.92
CA ASN A 66 -38.17 2.92 -3.36
C ASN A 66 -38.41 3.17 -1.87
#